data_AF-A0A2D4L2E3-F1
#
_entry.id   AF-A0A2D4L2E3-F1
#
_cell.length_a   1.000
_cell.length_b   1.000
_cell.length_c   1.000
_cell.angle_alpha   90.00
_cell.angle_beta   90.00
_cell.angle_gamma   90.00
#
_symmetry.space_group_name_H-M   'P 1'
#
loop_
_entity.id
_entity.type
_entity.pdbx_description
1 polymer ?
#
loop_
_entity_poly.entity_id
_entity_poly.type
_entity_poly.pdbx_seq_one_letter_code
_entity_poly.pdbx_strand_id
1 'polypeptide(L)'
;RQTLFTIEKTYILLLDVEDYERRYLLSLEGDRLALMEERKQKICDMYDNLRGKVPNQERLSDDPFVQIMCIRKGKHLVARILPFLSSEQAAEILMATARNLPFLIKKDAQDEVLPCLLRPFSLVLYHLPLGTVTSILQQLMNLPHSATVTTAANLHLTAVLQNKFGLSLLYLVLSRGEEL
;
A
#
# COMPACT_ATOMS: atom_id res chain seq x y z
N ARG A 1 3.88 16.38 -13.07
CA ARG A 1 2.51 16.69 -13.56
C ARG A 1 1.68 15.41 -13.73
N GLN A 2 2.23 14.37 -14.35
CA GLN A 2 1.53 13.08 -14.52
C GLN A 2 1.08 12.45 -13.19
N THR A 3 1.95 12.37 -12.17
CA THR A 3 1.62 11.76 -10.86
C THR A 3 0.43 12.45 -10.17
N LEU A 4 0.37 13.79 -10.22
CA LEU A 4 -0.75 14.55 -9.65
C LEU A 4 -2.05 14.25 -10.39
N PHE A 5 -2.01 14.20 -11.72
CA PHE A 5 -3.16 13.80 -12.53
C PHE A 5 -3.64 12.39 -12.19
N THR A 6 -2.72 11.43 -12.04
CA THR A 6 -3.05 10.06 -11.60
C THR A 6 -3.68 10.06 -10.21
N ILE A 7 -3.15 10.84 -9.27
CA ILE A 7 -3.73 10.98 -7.92
C ILE A 7 -5.16 11.51 -8.01
N GLU A 8 -5.40 12.61 -8.72
CA GLU A 8 -6.76 13.18 -8.85
C GLU A 8 -7.74 12.21 -9.52
N LYS A 9 -7.32 11.59 -10.63
CA LYS A 9 -8.14 10.59 -11.34
C LYS A 9 -8.50 9.41 -10.42
N THR A 10 -7.52 8.89 -9.68
CA THR A 10 -7.73 7.75 -8.78
C THR A 10 -8.58 8.16 -7.57
N TYR A 11 -8.45 9.40 -7.10
CA TYR A 11 -9.27 9.92 -6.01
C TYR A 11 -10.75 10.02 -6.40
N ILE A 12 -11.06 10.36 -7.66
CA ILE A 12 -12.44 10.34 -8.17
C ILE A 12 -13.02 8.91 -8.10
N LEU A 13 -12.25 7.91 -8.52
CA LEU A 13 -12.66 6.49 -8.42
C LEU A 13 -12.88 6.07 -6.97
N LEU A 14 -12.00 6.49 -6.05
CA LEU A 14 -12.13 6.19 -4.62
C LEU A 14 -13.43 6.74 -4.04
N LEU A 15 -13.75 8.01 -4.30
CA LEU A 15 -14.98 8.63 -3.78
C LEU A 15 -16.22 7.90 -4.26
N ASP A 16 -16.21 7.41 -5.50
CA ASP A 16 -17.30 6.64 -6.08
C ASP A 16 -17.44 5.25 -5.42
N VAL A 17 -16.31 4.57 -5.16
CA VAL A 17 -16.29 3.28 -4.44
C VAL A 17 -16.71 3.45 -2.98
N GLU A 18 -16.40 4.58 -2.33
CA GLU A 18 -16.85 4.89 -0.98
C GLU A 18 -18.36 5.21 -0.92
N ASP A 19 -18.92 5.85 -1.95
CA ASP A 19 -20.38 6.11 -2.06
C ASP A 19 -21.17 4.86 -2.48
N TYR A 20 -20.49 3.75 -2.81
CA TYR A 20 -21.11 2.53 -3.33
C TYR A 20 -22.24 2.00 -2.44
N GLU A 21 -22.03 1.91 -1.13
CA GLU A 21 -23.02 1.35 -0.20
C GLU A 21 -24.33 2.15 -0.25
N ARG A 22 -24.20 3.48 -0.28
CA ARG A 22 -25.35 4.39 -0.42
C ARG A 22 -26.06 4.18 -1.76
N ARG A 23 -25.32 4.08 -2.86
CA ARG A 23 -25.88 3.81 -4.20
C ARG A 23 -26.57 2.44 -4.28
N TYR A 24 -25.98 1.42 -3.65
CA TYR A 24 -26.50 0.05 -3.66
C TYR A 24 -27.83 -0.04 -2.89
N LEU A 25 -27.92 0.55 -1.70
CA LEU A 25 -29.14 0.56 -0.88
C LEU A 25 -30.32 1.26 -1.57
N LEU A 26 -30.04 2.27 -2.40
CA LEU A 26 -31.04 3.03 -3.16
C LEU A 26 -31.38 2.41 -4.52
N SER A 27 -30.66 1.37 -4.95
CA SER A 27 -30.82 0.75 -6.28
C SER A 27 -31.94 -0.29 -6.33
N LEU A 28 -32.56 -0.41 -7.50
CA LEU A 28 -33.49 -1.51 -7.80
C LEU A 28 -32.72 -2.83 -7.94
N GLU A 29 -33.39 -3.95 -7.65
CA GLU A 29 -32.73 -5.28 -7.69
C GLU A 29 -32.06 -5.60 -9.03
N GLY A 30 -32.66 -5.18 -10.15
CA GLY A 30 -32.10 -5.37 -11.49
C GLY A 30 -30.77 -4.66 -11.73
N ASP A 31 -30.51 -3.54 -11.04
CA ASP A 31 -29.31 -2.72 -11.23
C ASP A 31 -28.16 -3.13 -10.31
N ARG A 32 -28.44 -3.90 -9.25
CA ARG A 32 -27.45 -4.29 -8.22
C ARG A 32 -26.27 -5.04 -8.79
N LEU A 33 -26.50 -5.97 -9.74
CA LEU A 33 -25.42 -6.73 -10.38
C LEU A 33 -24.49 -5.81 -11.19
N ALA A 34 -25.05 -4.89 -11.97
CA ALA A 34 -24.27 -3.93 -12.74
C ALA A 34 -23.44 -3.01 -11.82
N LEU A 35 -24.03 -2.55 -10.71
CA LEU A 35 -23.32 -1.75 -9.70
C LEU A 35 -22.18 -2.53 -9.05
N MET A 36 -22.38 -3.81 -8.71
CA MET A 36 -21.33 -4.66 -8.15
C MET A 36 -20.13 -4.83 -9.09
N GLU A 37 -20.39 -5.09 -10.37
CA GLU A 37 -19.33 -5.20 -11.38
C GLU A 37 -18.64 -3.86 -11.64
N GLU A 38 -19.39 -2.76 -11.69
CA GLU A 38 -18.84 -1.41 -11.79
C GLU A 38 -17.87 -1.11 -10.62
N ARG A 39 -18.28 -1.43 -9.38
CA ARG A 39 -17.42 -1.27 -8.20
C ARG A 39 -16.16 -2.10 -8.30
N LYS A 40 -16.29 -3.37 -8.68
CA LYS A 40 -15.14 -4.29 -8.82
C LYS A 40 -14.15 -3.77 -9.85
N GLN A 41 -14.63 -3.30 -11.01
CA GLN A 41 -13.76 -2.72 -12.04
C GLN A 41 -13.04 -1.47 -11.54
N LYS A 42 -13.73 -0.56 -10.83
CA LYS A 42 -13.10 0.65 -10.27
C LYS A 42 -12.02 0.32 -9.24
N ILE A 43 -12.21 -0.71 -8.42
CA ILE A 43 -11.17 -1.17 -7.48
C ILE A 43 -9.94 -1.67 -8.24
N CYS A 44 -10.13 -2.46 -9.30
CA CYS A 44 -9.04 -2.89 -10.18
C CYS A 44 -8.32 -1.69 -10.82
N ASP A 45 -9.07 -0.72 -11.35
CA ASP A 45 -8.51 0.48 -11.98
C ASP A 45 -7.71 1.33 -10.97
N MET A 46 -8.19 1.44 -9.73
CA MET A 46 -7.45 2.12 -8.65
C MET A 46 -6.12 1.41 -8.37
N TYR A 47 -6.13 0.08 -8.27
CA TYR A 47 -4.91 -0.70 -8.06
C TYR A 47 -3.92 -0.55 -9.21
N ASP A 48 -4.40 -0.65 -10.45
CA ASP A 48 -3.57 -0.51 -11.66
C ASP A 48 -2.97 0.90 -11.76
N ASN A 49 -3.70 1.94 -11.37
CA ASN A 49 -3.19 3.31 -11.29
C ASN A 49 -2.08 3.46 -10.23
N LEU A 50 -2.19 2.80 -9.07
CA LEU A 50 -1.15 2.82 -8.03
C LEU A 50 0.13 2.11 -8.49
N ARG A 51 -0.01 0.98 -9.20
CA ARG A 51 1.12 0.19 -9.73
C ARG A 51 1.71 0.78 -11.01
N GLY A 52 1.00 1.71 -11.65
CA GLY A 52 1.38 2.27 -12.94
C GLY A 52 1.45 1.21 -14.04
N LYS A 53 0.50 0.25 -14.03
CA LYS A 53 0.45 -0.83 -15.00
C LYS A 53 0.29 -0.25 -16.41
N VAL A 54 1.28 -0.48 -17.25
CA VAL A 54 1.24 -0.17 -18.68
C VAL A 54 0.93 -1.47 -19.44
N PRO A 55 0.02 -1.47 -20.43
CA PRO A 55 -0.18 -2.65 -21.27
C PRO A 55 1.16 -3.07 -21.92
N ASN A 56 1.50 -4.36 -21.80
CA ASN A 56 2.72 -5.03 -22.28
C ASN A 56 4.00 -4.95 -21.42
N GLN A 57 3.92 -4.53 -20.16
CA GLN A 57 5.10 -4.53 -19.28
C GLN A 57 5.05 -5.69 -18.25
N GLU A 58 5.91 -6.71 -18.43
CA GLU A 58 5.98 -7.87 -17.53
C GLU A 58 6.59 -7.54 -16.15
N ARG A 59 7.43 -6.51 -16.06
CA ARG A 59 8.03 -6.05 -14.79
C ARG A 59 7.30 -4.82 -14.27
N LEU A 60 6.56 -5.00 -13.20
CA LEU A 60 5.98 -3.92 -12.40
C LEU A 60 7.13 -3.24 -11.64
N SER A 61 7.53 -2.04 -12.08
CA SER A 61 8.43 -1.17 -11.29
C SER A 61 7.64 -0.55 -10.14
N ASP A 62 8.26 -0.38 -8.98
CA ASP A 62 7.65 0.38 -7.88
C ASP A 62 7.65 1.90 -8.15
N ASP A 63 8.34 2.38 -9.19
CA ASP A 63 8.52 3.82 -9.43
C ASP A 63 7.21 4.63 -9.44
N PRO A 64 6.13 4.19 -10.12
CA PRO A 64 4.86 4.94 -10.13
C PRO A 64 4.24 5.02 -8.73
N PHE A 65 4.29 3.91 -7.99
CA PHE A 65 3.80 3.84 -6.61
C PHE A 65 4.61 4.75 -5.68
N VAL A 66 5.94 4.70 -5.76
CA VAL A 66 6.85 5.52 -4.96
C VAL A 66 6.61 7.01 -5.24
N GLN A 67 6.41 7.41 -6.50
CA GLN A 67 6.08 8.79 -6.85
C GLN A 67 4.78 9.27 -6.21
N ILE A 68 3.74 8.43 -6.18
CA ILE A 68 2.47 8.74 -5.49
C ILE A 68 2.70 8.91 -3.99
N MET A 69 3.43 7.98 -3.37
CA MET A 69 3.74 7.99 -1.94
C MET A 69 4.65 9.15 -1.49
N CYS A 70 5.34 9.81 -2.43
CA CYS A 70 6.06 11.06 -2.13
C CYS A 70 5.15 12.29 -1.95
N ILE A 71 3.86 12.19 -2.27
CA ILE A 71 2.91 13.30 -2.23
C ILE A 71 1.96 13.13 -1.04
N ARG A 72 1.76 14.17 -0.23
CA ARG A 72 0.85 14.16 0.94
C ARG A 72 -0.52 13.54 0.64
N LYS A 73 -1.17 14.01 -0.42
CA LYS A 73 -2.47 13.50 -0.89
C LYS A 73 -2.40 12.04 -1.36
N GLY A 74 -1.28 11.64 -1.98
CA GLY A 74 -1.04 10.27 -2.41
C GLY A 74 -0.99 9.28 -1.24
N LYS A 75 -0.29 9.63 -0.14
CA LYS A 75 -0.26 8.81 1.09
C LYS A 75 -1.66 8.58 1.67
N HIS A 76 -2.46 9.64 1.78
CA HIS A 76 -3.86 9.53 2.24
C HIS A 76 -4.75 8.75 1.27
N LEU A 77 -4.55 8.90 -0.04
CA LEU A 77 -5.25 8.13 -1.07
C LEU A 77 -4.97 6.63 -0.90
N VAL A 78 -3.71 6.23 -0.79
CA VAL A 78 -3.32 4.83 -0.59
C VAL A 78 -3.93 4.26 0.70
N ALA A 79 -3.86 5.01 1.81
CA ALA A 79 -4.44 4.60 3.08
C ALA A 79 -5.95 4.28 3.00
N ARG A 80 -6.69 5.03 2.17
CA ARG A 80 -8.13 4.84 1.97
C ARG A 80 -8.47 3.78 0.92
N ILE A 81 -7.57 3.51 -0.03
CA ILE A 81 -7.77 2.43 -1.01
C ILE A 81 -7.56 1.06 -0.38
N LEU A 82 -6.58 0.92 0.54
CA LEU A 82 -6.19 -0.37 1.13
C LEU A 82 -7.35 -1.27 1.61
N PRO A 83 -8.40 -0.76 2.31
CA PRO A 83 -9.53 -1.58 2.74
C PRO A 83 -10.37 -2.19 1.61
N PHE A 84 -10.26 -1.68 0.38
CA PHE A 84 -11.02 -2.16 -0.77
C PHE A 84 -10.26 -3.19 -1.62
N LEU A 85 -8.95 -3.28 -1.45
CA LEU A 85 -8.09 -4.17 -2.22
C LEU A 85 -8.26 -5.64 -1.79
N SER A 86 -7.96 -6.57 -2.70
CA SER A 86 -7.81 -7.97 -2.31
C SER A 86 -6.62 -8.13 -1.35
N SER A 87 -6.60 -9.22 -0.57
CA SER A 87 -5.48 -9.50 0.34
C SER A 87 -4.13 -9.55 -0.39
N GLU A 88 -4.11 -10.07 -1.62
CA GLU A 88 -2.92 -10.13 -2.47
C GLU A 88 -2.45 -8.73 -2.89
N GLN A 89 -3.36 -7.91 -3.44
CA GLN A 89 -3.08 -6.54 -3.84
C GLN A 89 -2.59 -5.69 -2.67
N ALA A 90 -3.24 -5.81 -1.50
CA ALA A 90 -2.84 -5.08 -0.31
C ALA A 90 -1.46 -5.52 0.23
N ALA A 91 -1.16 -6.82 0.17
CA ALA A 91 0.17 -7.34 0.49
C ALA A 91 1.25 -6.80 -0.45
N GLU A 92 0.97 -6.70 -1.75
CA GLU A 92 1.90 -6.09 -2.71
C GLU A 92 2.20 -4.63 -2.40
N ILE A 93 1.18 -3.83 -2.03
CA ILE A 93 1.35 -2.43 -1.63
C ILE A 93 2.17 -2.32 -0.34
N LEU A 94 1.91 -3.16 0.66
CA LEU A 94 2.69 -3.22 1.89
C LEU A 94 4.14 -3.61 1.61
N MET A 95 4.38 -4.61 0.76
CA MET A 95 5.72 -5.04 0.37
C MET A 95 6.49 -3.95 -0.39
N ALA A 96 5.85 -3.28 -1.34
CA ALA A 96 6.43 -2.14 -2.06
C ALA A 96 6.74 -0.98 -1.10
N THR A 97 5.89 -0.74 -0.10
CA THR A 97 6.15 0.25 0.95
C THR A 97 7.36 -0.13 1.78
N ALA A 98 7.45 -1.38 2.26
CA ALA A 98 8.55 -1.89 3.06
C ALA A 98 9.89 -1.79 2.31
N ARG A 99 9.91 -2.16 1.02
CA ARG A 99 11.10 -2.11 0.16
C ARG A 99 11.65 -0.70 -0.05
N ASN A 100 10.76 0.28 -0.14
CA ASN A 100 11.13 1.67 -0.44
C ASN A 100 11.12 2.57 0.82
N LEU A 101 10.97 1.98 2.01
CA LEU A 101 10.62 2.71 3.23
C LEU A 101 11.63 3.81 3.62
N PRO A 102 12.96 3.59 3.61
CA PRO A 102 13.92 4.66 3.96
C PRO A 102 13.84 5.86 3.02
N PHE A 103 13.54 5.64 1.73
CA PHE A 103 13.34 6.73 0.79
C PHE A 103 12.04 7.49 1.08
N LEU A 104 10.94 6.76 1.32
CA LEU A 104 9.66 7.36 1.66
C LEU A 104 9.72 8.17 2.96
N ILE A 105 10.43 7.67 3.98
CA ILE A 105 10.68 8.39 5.25
C ILE A 105 11.37 9.73 4.97
N LYS A 106 12.44 9.74 4.16
CA LYS A 106 13.15 10.97 3.79
C LYS A 106 12.25 11.97 3.07
N LYS A 107 11.32 11.49 2.24
CA LYS A 107 10.37 12.32 1.49
C LYS A 107 9.18 12.80 2.34
N ASP A 108 8.86 12.08 3.42
CA ASP A 108 7.78 12.45 4.34
C ASP A 108 8.23 13.39 5.47
N ALA A 109 9.52 13.71 5.59
CA ALA A 109 10.07 14.51 6.70
C ALA A 109 9.43 15.89 6.90
N GLN A 110 8.78 16.46 5.88
CA GLN A 110 8.05 17.73 5.99
C GLN A 110 6.55 17.54 6.22
N ASP A 111 5.96 16.47 5.68
CA ASP A 111 4.51 16.23 5.74
C ASP A 111 4.10 15.49 7.01
N GLU A 112 4.95 14.56 7.45
CA GLU A 112 4.75 13.61 8.56
C GLU A 112 3.40 12.86 8.51
N VAL A 113 2.96 12.44 7.32
CA VAL A 113 1.65 11.75 7.15
C VAL A 113 1.76 10.26 6.88
N LEU A 114 2.95 9.67 6.75
CA LEU A 114 3.08 8.21 6.66
C LEU A 114 2.33 7.44 7.78
N PRO A 115 2.21 7.94 9.03
CA PRO A 115 1.40 7.29 10.06
C PRO A 115 -0.06 7.01 9.69
N CYS A 116 -0.64 7.69 8.70
CA CYS A 116 -2.01 7.40 8.24
C CYS A 116 -2.17 5.97 7.67
N LEU A 117 -1.07 5.33 7.28
CA LEU A 117 -1.04 3.98 6.74
C LEU A 117 -0.99 2.89 7.82
N LEU A 118 -0.70 3.21 9.08
CA LEU A 118 -0.53 2.19 10.12
C LEU A 118 -1.80 1.37 10.35
N ARG A 119 -2.95 2.04 10.47
CA ARG A 119 -4.24 1.38 10.68
C ARG A 119 -4.63 0.46 9.51
N PRO A 120 -4.61 0.89 8.23
CA PRO A 120 -4.92 -0.02 7.15
C PRO A 120 -3.88 -1.15 7.03
N PHE A 121 -2.59 -0.89 7.26
CA PHE A 121 -1.59 -1.98 7.24
C PHE A 121 -1.75 -2.98 8.37
N SER A 122 -2.16 -2.56 9.57
CA SER A 122 -2.44 -3.51 10.65
C SER A 122 -3.56 -4.46 10.24
N LEU A 123 -4.64 -3.95 9.64
CA LEU A 123 -5.74 -4.77 9.12
C LEU A 123 -5.27 -5.73 8.02
N VAL A 124 -4.43 -5.26 7.10
CA VAL A 124 -3.85 -6.12 6.05
C VAL A 124 -3.05 -7.26 6.68
N LEU A 125 -2.16 -6.96 7.64
CA LEU A 125 -1.32 -7.95 8.33
C LEU A 125 -2.14 -9.06 9.00
N TYR A 126 -3.31 -8.75 9.57
CA TYR A 126 -4.20 -9.77 10.15
C TYR A 126 -4.63 -10.85 9.16
N HIS A 127 -4.73 -10.52 7.87
CA HIS A 127 -5.17 -11.43 6.82
C HIS A 127 -4.03 -12.15 6.09
N LEU A 128 -2.76 -11.85 6.42
CA LEU A 128 -1.62 -12.46 5.74
C LEU A 128 -1.16 -13.77 6.39
N PRO A 129 -0.72 -14.76 5.59
CA PRO A 129 -0.10 -15.97 6.11
C PRO A 129 1.32 -15.69 6.62
N LEU A 130 1.83 -16.55 7.52
CA LEU A 130 3.14 -16.40 8.15
C LEU A 130 4.26 -16.17 7.14
N GLY A 131 4.27 -16.93 6.02
CA GLY A 131 5.28 -16.79 4.98
C GLY A 131 5.39 -15.36 4.41
N THR A 132 4.24 -14.70 4.17
CA THR A 132 4.22 -13.30 3.68
C THR A 132 4.67 -12.33 4.75
N VAL A 133 4.26 -12.53 6.01
CA VAL A 133 4.70 -11.72 7.15
C VAL A 133 6.22 -11.80 7.33
N THR A 134 6.79 -13.00 7.24
CA THR A 134 8.25 -13.22 7.28
C THR A 134 8.96 -12.51 6.11
N SER A 135 8.42 -12.57 4.89
CA SER A 135 8.99 -11.84 3.76
C SER A 135 8.98 -10.32 3.97
N ILE A 136 7.92 -9.77 4.55
CA ILE A 136 7.84 -8.33 4.88
C ILE A 136 8.91 -7.97 5.92
N LEU A 137 9.05 -8.78 6.97
CA LEU A 137 10.08 -8.58 7.99
C LEU A 137 11.49 -8.60 7.39
N GLN A 138 11.79 -9.60 6.55
CA GLN A 138 13.06 -9.69 5.83
C GLN A 138 13.33 -8.44 4.99
N GLN A 139 12.31 -7.93 4.31
CA GLN A 139 12.41 -6.72 3.52
C GLN A 139 12.67 -5.47 4.38
N LEU A 140 12.00 -5.33 5.53
CA LEU A 140 12.21 -4.21 6.46
C LEU A 140 13.61 -4.21 7.08
N MET A 141 14.15 -5.39 7.33
CA MET A 141 15.52 -5.56 7.83
C MET A 141 16.57 -5.49 6.70
N ASN A 142 16.13 -5.43 5.44
CA ASN A 142 16.97 -5.58 4.25
C ASN A 142 17.91 -6.78 4.38
N LEU A 143 17.39 -7.89 4.94
CA LEU A 143 18.13 -9.13 5.10
C LEU A 143 18.40 -9.69 3.70
N PRO A 144 19.66 -9.91 3.32
CA PRO A 144 19.96 -10.51 2.04
C PRO A 144 19.38 -11.93 2.00
N HIS A 145 18.81 -12.34 0.86
CA HIS A 145 18.37 -13.72 0.63
C HIS A 145 19.51 -14.76 0.63
N SER A 146 20.75 -14.30 0.85
CA SER A 146 21.97 -15.11 0.97
C SER A 146 22.87 -14.49 2.05
N ALA A 147 23.58 -15.32 2.81
CA ALA A 147 24.17 -15.07 4.14
C ALA A 147 25.24 -13.95 4.26
N THR A 148 25.39 -13.05 3.30
CA THR A 148 26.36 -11.94 3.36
C THR A 148 25.67 -10.64 3.74
N VAL A 149 25.54 -10.35 5.04
CA VAL A 149 25.05 -9.06 5.55
C VAL A 149 25.99 -7.96 5.06
N THR A 150 25.51 -7.10 4.17
CA THR A 150 26.26 -5.94 3.68
C THR A 150 26.00 -4.72 4.55
N THR A 151 26.93 -3.76 4.57
CA THR A 151 26.78 -2.47 5.29
C THR A 151 25.52 -1.69 4.90
N ALA A 152 24.96 -1.91 3.71
CA ALA A 152 23.70 -1.32 3.26
C ALA A 152 22.45 -1.85 4.01
N ALA A 153 22.48 -3.10 4.49
CA ALA A 153 21.38 -3.65 5.31
C ALA A 153 21.23 -2.89 6.63
N ASN A 154 22.36 -2.55 7.25
CA ASN A 154 22.40 -1.80 8.50
C ASN A 154 21.77 -0.40 8.37
N LEU A 155 21.93 0.26 7.21
CA LEU A 155 21.36 1.59 6.97
C LEU A 155 19.84 1.57 6.79
N HIS A 156 19.29 0.52 6.17
CA HIS A 156 17.84 0.38 5.98
C HIS A 156 17.12 0.26 7.33
N LEU A 157 17.53 -0.72 8.14
CA LEU A 157 16.94 -0.95 9.46
C LEU A 157 17.14 0.26 10.38
N THR A 158 18.31 0.91 10.35
CA THR A 158 18.55 2.12 11.13
C THR A 158 17.55 3.23 10.78
N ALA A 159 17.31 3.47 9.49
CA ALA A 159 16.32 4.47 9.05
C ALA A 159 14.89 4.12 9.49
N VAL A 160 14.53 2.83 9.46
CA VAL A 160 13.22 2.34 9.95
C VAL A 160 13.07 2.58 11.45
N LEU A 161 14.07 2.22 12.25
CA LEU A 161 14.05 2.35 13.71
C LEU A 161 14.04 3.82 14.18
N GLN A 162 14.70 4.71 13.44
CA GLN A 162 14.75 6.14 13.76
C GLN A 162 13.50 6.92 13.36
N ASN A 163 12.54 6.28 12.67
CA ASN A 163 11.30 6.92 12.24
C ASN A 163 10.09 6.34 12.98
N LYS A 164 9.19 7.21 13.45
CA LYS A 164 7.98 6.79 14.20
C LYS A 164 7.11 5.81 13.41
N PHE A 165 6.87 6.08 12.12
CA PHE A 165 6.08 5.19 11.27
C PHE A 165 6.82 3.87 11.04
N GLY A 166 8.11 3.93 10.69
CA GLY A 166 8.95 2.76 10.46
C GLY A 166 9.01 1.81 11.66
N LEU A 167 9.29 2.35 12.86
CA LEU A 167 9.31 1.59 14.11
C LEU A 167 7.95 0.97 14.43
N SER A 168 6.86 1.73 14.27
CA SER A 168 5.50 1.22 14.50
C SER A 168 5.13 0.10 13.53
N LEU A 169 5.51 0.23 12.25
CA LEU A 169 5.27 -0.80 11.26
C LEU A 169 6.06 -2.08 11.57
N LEU A 170 7.34 -1.95 11.94
CA LEU A 170 8.16 -3.09 12.36
C LEU A 170 7.53 -3.81 13.56
N TYR A 171 7.08 -3.06 14.57
CA TYR A 171 6.37 -3.63 15.71
C TYR A 171 5.10 -4.41 15.29
N LEU A 172 4.27 -3.85 14.41
CA LEU A 172 3.06 -4.53 13.91
C LEU A 172 3.39 -5.84 13.20
N VAL A 173 4.45 -5.86 12.38
CA VAL A 173 4.90 -7.08 11.67
C VAL A 173 5.40 -8.13 12.66
N LEU A 174 6.18 -7.75 13.67
CA LEU A 174 6.67 -8.66 14.70
C LEU A 174 5.54 -9.23 15.56
N SER A 175 4.64 -8.36 16.04
CA SER A 175 3.45 -8.75 16.81
C SER A 175 2.60 -9.76 16.04
N ARG A 176 2.39 -9.52 14.74
CA ARG A 176 1.63 -10.47 13.92
C ARG A 176 2.36 -11.80 13.71
N GLY A 177 3.67 -11.77 13.56
CA GLY A 177 4.49 -12.98 13.45
C GLY A 177 4.52 -13.83 14.73
N GLU A 178 4.37 -13.21 15.90
CA GLU A 178 4.25 -13.91 17.19
C GLU A 178 2.89 -14.61 17.35
N GLU A 179 1.82 -14.01 16.82
CA GLU A 179 0.45 -14.54 16.91
C GLU A 179 0.18 -15.75 15.98
N LEU A 180 0.97 -15.93 14.92
CA LEU A 180 0.77 -16.92 13.85
C LEU A 180 1.54 -18.22 14.09
#